data_AF-A0A2M8KVE1-F1
#
_entry.id   AF-A0A2M8KVE1-F1
#
_cell.length_a   1.000
_cell.length_b   1.000
_cell.length_c   1.000
_cell.angle_alpha   90.00
_cell.angle_beta   90.00
_cell.angle_gamma   90.00
#
_symmetry.space_group_name_H-M   'P 1'
#
loop_
_entity.id
_entity.type
_entity.pdbx_description
1 polymer ?
#
loop_
_entity_poly.entity_id
_entity_poly.type
_entity_poly.pdbx_seq_one_letter_code
_entity_poly.pdbx_strand_id
1 'polypeptide(L)' 'MQPASTDLTQKHCVPCEGGTKPLTKEEAAPYLQAVPHWAVDEAGKKIKRTFSTNDFILATKIDTLV' A
#
# COMPACT_ATOMS: atom_id res chain seq x y z
N MET A 1 2.79 15.68 8.09
CA MET A 1 2.70 14.69 9.18
C MET A 1 2.25 13.36 8.57
N GLN A 2 3.04 12.32 8.31
CA GLN A 2 4.48 12.09 8.28
C GLN A 2 4.68 10.91 7.29
N PRO A 3 5.21 11.11 6.07
CA PRO A 3 5.54 10.01 5.16
C PRO A 3 7.01 9.63 5.36
N ALA A 4 7.25 8.59 6.18
CA ALA A 4 8.54 7.93 6.31
C ALA A 4 8.28 6.43 6.56
N SER A 5 8.46 5.64 5.50
CA SER A 5 8.12 4.22 5.39
C SER A 5 9.15 3.26 5.99
N THR A 6 10.23 3.75 6.58
CA THR A 6 11.39 2.88 6.84
C THR A 6 11.28 2.07 8.13
N ASP A 7 10.23 2.25 8.94
CA ASP A 7 10.21 1.63 10.28
C ASP A 7 8.84 1.15 10.80
N LEU A 8 7.96 0.71 9.90
CA LEU A 8 6.70 0.08 10.33
C LEU A 8 6.94 -1.29 10.98
N THR A 9 8.02 -1.98 10.62
CA THR A 9 8.35 -3.32 11.13
C THR A 9 8.78 -3.32 12.60
N GLN A 10 9.26 -2.19 13.14
CA GLN A 10 9.58 -2.06 14.58
C GLN A 10 8.39 -1.59 15.42
N LYS A 11 7.23 -1.29 14.80
CA LYS A 11 6.04 -0.87 15.55
C LYS A 11 5.23 -2.07 16.02
N HIS A 12 4.74 -1.99 17.26
CA HIS A 12 3.77 -2.95 17.78
C HIS A 12 2.36 -2.48 17.46
N CYS A 13 1.59 -3.32 16.75
CA CYS A 13 0.17 -3.09 16.55
C CYS A 13 -0.56 -3.23 17.88
N VAL A 14 -1.27 -2.19 18.28
CA VAL A 14 -2.28 -2.26 19.34
C VAL A 14 -3.64 -2.58 18.70
N PRO A 15 -4.58 -3.22 19.42
CA PRO A 15 -5.92 -3.42 18.92
C PRO A 15 -6.52 -2.10 18.43
N CYS A 16 -7.00 -2.09 17.19
CA CYS A 16 -7.67 -0.92 16.65
C CYS A 16 -8.92 -0.65 17.51
N GLU A 17 -9.04 0.54 18.08
CA GLU A 17 -10.31 1.01 18.61
C GLU A 17 -11.26 1.11 17.42
N GLY A 18 -12.19 0.15 17.32
CA GLY A 18 -13.15 0.08 16.23
C GLY A 18 -13.89 1.40 16.05
N GLY A 19 -14.25 1.74 14.82
CA GLY A 19 -14.89 3.03 14.49
C GLY A 19 -13.96 4.06 13.86
N THR A 20 -12.69 3.72 13.64
CA THR A 20 -11.79 4.54 12.82
C THR A 20 -12.33 4.62 11.39
N LYS A 21 -12.53 5.85 10.90
CA LYS A 21 -13.02 6.09 9.53
C LYS A 21 -11.95 5.71 8.50
N PRO A 22 -12.34 5.15 7.35
CA PRO A 22 -11.42 4.95 6.25
C PRO A 22 -10.90 6.31 5.75
N LEU A 23 -9.65 6.33 5.28
CA LEU A 23 -9.07 7.52 4.65
C LEU A 23 -9.86 7.91 3.40
N THR A 24 -10.01 9.20 3.16
CA THR A 24 -10.44 9.70 1.86
C THR A 24 -9.32 9.59 0.83
N LYS A 25 -9.67 9.75 -0.45
CA LYS A 25 -8.70 9.71 -1.54
C LYS A 25 -7.63 10.80 -1.40
N GLU A 26 -8.05 11.97 -0.94
CA GLU A 26 -7.19 13.14 -0.71
C GLU A 26 -6.26 12.91 0.48
N GLU A 27 -6.77 12.28 1.55
CA GLU A 27 -5.97 11.89 2.71
C GLU A 27 -4.97 10.78 2.38
N ALA A 28 -5.31 9.87 1.46
CA ALA A 28 -4.43 8.79 1.02
C ALA A 28 -3.31 9.25 0.08
N ALA A 29 -3.53 10.30 -0.71
CA ALA A 29 -2.58 10.82 -1.70
C ALA A 29 -1.15 11.07 -1.17
N PRO A 30 -0.92 11.73 -0.02
CA PRO A 30 0.44 11.95 0.50
C PRO A 30 1.16 10.65 0.89
N TYR A 31 0.44 9.58 1.24
CA TYR A 31 1.04 8.30 1.62
C TYR A 31 1.57 7.51 0.42
N LEU A 32 1.11 7.80 -0.80
CA LEU A 32 1.60 7.13 -2.01
C LEU A 32 3.09 7.36 -2.26
N GLN A 33 3.66 8.45 -1.74
CA GLN A 33 5.10 8.71 -1.80
C GLN A 33 5.92 7.64 -1.06
N ALA A 34 5.35 7.03 -0.02
CA ALA A 34 5.99 5.98 0.77
C ALA A 34 5.89 4.59 0.10
N VAL A 35 4.99 4.41 -0.86
CA VAL A 35 4.73 3.14 -1.57
C VAL A 35 4.76 3.33 -3.08
N PRO A 36 5.96 3.45 -3.69
CA PRO A 36 6.10 3.66 -5.13
C PRO A 36 5.39 2.59 -5.95
N HIS A 37 4.86 2.98 -7.12
CA HIS A 37 4.13 2.13 -8.08
C HIS A 37 2.74 1.65 -7.63
N TRP A 38 2.31 2.00 -6.41
CA TRP A 38 0.92 1.82 -5.99
C TRP A 38 0.07 3.02 -6.39
N ALA A 39 -1.18 2.77 -6.78
CA ALA A 39 -2.16 3.78 -7.11
C ALA A 39 -3.49 3.50 -6.40
N VAL A 40 -4.15 4.56 -5.92
CA VAL A 40 -5.51 4.45 -5.36
C VAL A 40 -6.52 4.27 -6.49
N ASP A 41 -7.53 3.43 -6.29
CA ASP A 41 -8.61 3.23 -7.24
C ASP A 41 -9.54 4.45 -7.35
N GLU A 42 -10.39 4.47 -8.37
CA GLU A 42 -11.30 5.60 -8.59
C GLU A 42 -12.22 5.84 -7.40
N ALA A 43 -12.67 4.76 -6.75
CA ALA A 43 -13.55 4.83 -5.58
C ALA A 43 -12.82 5.24 -4.29
N GLY A 44 -11.49 5.32 -4.26
CA GLY A 44 -10.72 5.69 -3.07
C GLY A 44 -10.68 4.62 -1.98
N LYS A 45 -11.06 3.37 -2.30
CA LYS A 45 -11.24 2.28 -1.33
C LYS A 45 -10.17 1.21 -1.40
N LYS A 46 -9.36 1.20 -2.46
CA LYS A 46 -8.33 0.18 -2.71
C LYS A 46 -7.09 0.81 -3.32
N ILE A 47 -5.94 0.20 -3.08
CA ILE A 47 -4.72 0.48 -3.84
C ILE A 47 -4.43 -0.69 -4.78
N LYS A 48 -3.80 -0.40 -5.91
CA LYS A 48 -3.43 -1.36 -6.95
C LYS A 48 -2.00 -1.11 -7.38
N ARG A 49 -1.25 -2.19 -7.63
CA ARG A 49 0.05 -2.16 -8.29
C ARG A 49 0.08 -3.20 -9.39
N THR A 50 0.49 -2.79 -10.58
CA THR A 50 0.63 -3.67 -11.72
C THR A 50 2.09 -4.09 -11.84
N PHE A 51 2.31 -5.39 -12.04
CA PHE A 51 3.62 -5.96 -12.31
C PHE A 51 3.63 -6.51 -13.73
N SER A 52 4.53 -6.02 -14.57
CA SER A 52 4.73 -6.51 -15.93
C SER A 52 5.99 -7.36 -15.97
N THR A 53 5.87 -8.58 -16.48
CA THR A 53 6.98 -9.53 -16.62
C THR A 53 7.04 -10.04 -18.05
N ASN A 54 8.23 -10.38 -18.52
CA ASN A 54 8.45 -10.86 -19.88
C ASN A 54 8.26 -12.38 -20.03
N ASP A 55 8.06 -13.09 -18.93
CA ASP A 55 7.95 -14.54 -18.90
C ASP A 55 6.98 -15.00 -17.81
N PHE A 56 6.23 -16.06 -18.09
CA PHE A 56 5.22 -16.59 -17.18
C PHE A 56 5.82 -17.10 -15.87
N ILE A 57 7.01 -17.71 -15.90
CA ILE A 57 7.71 -18.18 -14.70
C ILE A 57 8.14 -17.00 -13.82
N LEU A 58 8.42 -15.84 -14.41
CA LEU A 58 8.67 -14.62 -13.63
C LEU A 58 7.38 -14.07 -13.03
N ALA A 59 6.26 -14.14 -13.77
CA ALA A 59 4.95 -13.74 -13.27
C ALA A 59 4.50 -14.54 -12.04
N THR A 60 4.75 -15.86 -12.03
CA THR A 60 4.34 -16.72 -10.91
C THR A 60 5.16 -16.48 -9.65
N LYS A 61 6.40 -15.98 -9.77
CA LYS A 61 7.30 -15.71 -8.64
C LYS A 61 7.07 -14.35 -7.98
N ILE A 62 6.13 -13.54 -8.45
CA ILE A 62 5.83 -12.23 -7.86
C ILE A 62 5.34 -12.38 -6.40
N ASP A 63 4.79 -13.54 -6.03
CA ASP A 63 4.42 -13.86 -4.64
C ASP A 63 5.60 -13.77 -3.66
N THR A 64 6.83 -14.02 -4.13
CA THR A 64 8.05 -13.90 -3.31
C THR A 64 8.58 -12.47 -3.17
N LEU A 65 7.95 -11.50 -3.83
CA LEU A 65 8.35 -10.09 -3.84
C LEU A 65 7.47 -9.18 -2.96
N VAL A 66 6.47 -9.75 -2.27
CA VAL A 66 5.53 -9.04 -1.38
C VAL A 66 5.79 -9.32 0.09
#